data_AF-E0S8X0-F1
#
_entry.id   AF-E0S8X0-F1
#
_cell.length_a   1.000
_cell.length_b   1.000
_cell.length_c   1.000
_cell.angle_alpha   90.00
_cell.angle_beta   90.00
_cell.angle_gamma   90.00
#
_symmetry.space_group_name_H-M   'P 1'
#
loop_
_entity.id
_entity.type
_entity.pdbx_description
1 polymer ?
#
loop_
_entity_poly.entity_id
_entity_poly.type
_entity_poly.pdbx_seq_one_letter_code
_entity_poly.pdbx_strand_id
1 'polypeptide(L)'
;MFESEYFKNLLNETTALIANKVEEGNNREEMEARIESNVATLKYLAREITDRDLQSKTLKRIDMLCLEPEEFEMSDVRNRTVGARGSEHSDRMERDILKYTKRLRGKVKEFMESVDMDSRVLEEVTDKMSKNLAGTSSTLKSLKIEGCRIPILGLLTSVTAVFVVMYFVIRFL
;
A
#
# COMPACT_ATOMS: atom_id res chain seq x y z
N MET A 1 44.56 1.10 -4.89
CA MET A 1 44.47 1.02 -6.36
C MET A 1 43.00 0.85 -6.62
N PHE A 2 42.41 1.73 -7.42
CA PHE A 2 40.97 1.75 -7.60
C PHE A 2 40.47 0.44 -8.24
N GLU A 3 39.75 -0.37 -7.46
CA GLU A 3 39.12 -1.60 -7.93
C GLU A 3 37.76 -1.30 -8.56
N SER A 4 37.81 -1.06 -9.88
CA SER A 4 36.63 -0.69 -10.68
C SER A 4 35.49 -1.73 -10.61
N GLU A 5 35.82 -3.01 -10.55
CA GLU A 5 34.83 -4.09 -10.52
C GLU A 5 34.10 -4.17 -9.16
N TYR A 6 34.85 -4.04 -8.07
CA TYR A 6 34.29 -3.95 -6.73
C TYR A 6 33.41 -2.70 -6.57
N PHE A 7 33.89 -1.55 -7.04
CA PHE A 7 33.12 -0.30 -7.05
C PHE A 7 31.80 -0.43 -7.82
N LYS A 8 31.82 -1.07 -8.99
CA LYS A 8 30.62 -1.29 -9.81
C LYS A 8 29.62 -2.22 -9.14
N ASN A 9 30.09 -3.30 -8.53
CA ASN A 9 29.21 -4.24 -7.82
C ASN A 9 28.54 -3.58 -6.62
N LEU A 10 29.31 -2.83 -5.82
CA LEU A 10 28.81 -2.10 -4.66
C LEU A 10 27.80 -1.02 -5.07
N LEU A 11 28.04 -0.32 -6.18
CA LEU A 11 27.11 0.67 -6.73
C LEU A 11 25.77 0.04 -7.15
N ASN A 12 25.82 -1.09 -7.84
CA ASN A 12 24.62 -1.82 -8.28
C ASN A 12 23.82 -2.35 -7.09
N GLU A 13 24.50 -2.92 -6.10
CA GLU A 13 23.88 -3.41 -4.87
C GLU A 13 23.20 -2.27 -4.10
N THR A 14 23.89 -1.14 -3.93
CA THR A 14 23.34 0.04 -3.26
C THR A 14 22.11 0.60 -3.99
N THR A 15 22.14 0.61 -5.33
CA THR A 15 21.01 1.08 -6.15
C THR A 15 19.80 0.14 -6.02
N ALA A 16 20.04 -1.18 -5.96
CA ALA A 16 18.98 -2.16 -5.74
C ALA A 16 18.36 -2.03 -4.35
N LEU A 17 19.17 -1.79 -3.31
CA LEU A 17 18.70 -1.56 -1.94
C LEU A 17 17.84 -0.27 -1.84
N ILE A 18 18.25 0.80 -2.52
CA ILE A 18 17.47 2.05 -2.57
C ILE A 18 16.12 1.84 -3.28
N ALA A 19 16.09 1.08 -4.38
CA ALA A 19 14.85 0.80 -5.12
C ALA A 19 13.86 -0.03 -4.29
N ASN A 20 14.36 -0.97 -3.49
CA ASN A 20 13.55 -1.87 -2.66
C ASN A 20 13.14 -1.25 -1.31
N LYS A 21 13.67 -0.06 -0.95
CA LYS A 21 13.36 0.68 0.29
C LYS A 21 11.86 0.97 0.47
N VAL A 22 11.07 0.89 -0.61
CA VAL A 22 9.62 1.17 -0.62
C VAL A 22 8.76 -0.03 -0.18
N GLU A 23 9.27 -1.26 -0.26
CA GLU A 23 8.43 -2.47 -0.13
C GLU A 23 8.53 -3.22 1.21
N GLU A 24 9.58 -3.04 2.03
CA GLU A 24 9.80 -3.87 3.23
C GLU A 24 9.62 -3.10 4.56
N GLY A 25 8.47 -3.28 5.21
CA GLY A 25 8.12 -2.62 6.47
C GLY A 25 8.81 -3.14 7.74
N ASN A 26 9.50 -4.29 7.71
CA ASN A 26 10.08 -4.92 8.92
C ASN A 26 11.62 -4.80 9.03
N ASN A 27 12.35 -4.46 7.96
CA ASN A 27 13.84 -4.40 7.94
C ASN A 27 14.37 -3.01 7.57
N ARG A 28 13.55 -1.97 7.69
CA ARG A 28 13.86 -0.62 7.21
C ARG A 28 15.13 -0.02 7.83
N GLU A 29 15.33 -0.15 9.14
CA GLU A 29 16.52 0.37 9.84
C GLU A 29 17.81 -0.35 9.43
N GLU A 30 17.78 -1.69 9.28
CA GLU A 30 18.95 -2.46 8.83
C GLU A 30 19.30 -2.11 7.38
N MET A 31 18.28 -1.96 6.53
CA MET A 31 18.46 -1.59 5.13
C MET A 31 19.04 -0.16 5.00
N GLU A 32 18.59 0.78 5.82
CA GLU A 32 19.09 2.15 5.85
C GLU A 32 20.55 2.21 6.31
N ALA A 33 20.91 1.48 7.37
CA ALA A 33 22.29 1.36 7.82
C ALA A 33 23.22 0.73 6.76
N ARG A 34 22.74 -0.26 6.01
CA ARG A 34 23.49 -0.86 4.89
C ARG A 34 23.70 0.12 3.73
N ILE A 35 22.68 0.89 3.38
CA ILE A 35 22.78 1.93 2.34
C ILE A 35 23.82 2.98 2.75
N GLU A 36 23.76 3.48 3.99
CA GLU A 36 24.72 4.47 4.50
C GLU A 36 26.16 3.94 4.47
N SER A 37 26.37 2.70 4.93
CA SER A 37 27.68 2.05 4.92
C SER A 37 28.24 1.88 3.50
N ASN A 38 27.40 1.44 2.56
CA ASN A 38 27.83 1.25 1.18
C ASN A 38 28.15 2.58 0.49
N VAL A 39 27.38 3.63 0.77
CA VAL A 39 27.63 4.98 0.27
C VAL A 39 28.95 5.54 0.82
N ALA A 40 29.22 5.37 2.12
CA ALA A 40 30.48 5.78 2.72
C ALA A 40 31.66 5.07 2.06
N THR A 41 31.51 3.78 1.78
CA THR A 41 32.50 2.96 1.09
C THR A 41 32.71 3.39 -0.36
N LEU A 42 31.63 3.68 -1.10
CA LEU A 42 31.71 4.23 -2.47
C LEU A 42 32.41 5.59 -2.49
N LYS A 43 32.13 6.48 -1.52
CA LYS A 43 32.82 7.77 -1.39
C LYS A 43 34.31 7.60 -1.09
N TYR A 44 34.65 6.64 -0.23
CA TYR A 44 36.04 6.32 0.07
C TYR A 44 36.78 5.81 -1.18
N LEU A 45 36.21 4.86 -1.91
CA LEU A 45 36.78 4.33 -3.15
C LEU A 45 36.91 5.41 -4.24
N ALA A 46 35.90 6.28 -4.37
CA ALA A 46 35.94 7.38 -5.33
C ALA A 46 37.07 8.40 -5.04
N ARG A 47 37.52 8.52 -3.80
CA ARG A 47 38.69 9.36 -3.45
C ARG A 47 40.02 8.79 -3.95
N GLU A 48 40.09 7.50 -4.29
CA GLU A 48 41.28 6.90 -4.91
C GLU A 48 41.37 7.16 -6.42
N ILE A 49 40.35 7.75 -7.04
CA ILE A 49 40.36 8.10 -8.47
C ILE A 49 41.40 9.21 -8.71
N THR A 50 42.41 8.93 -9.53
CA THR A 50 43.53 9.84 -9.82
C THR A 50 43.11 11.05 -10.65
N ASP A 51 42.15 10.88 -11.55
CA ASP A 51 41.58 11.96 -12.35
C ASP A 51 40.62 12.79 -11.48
N ARG A 52 41.02 14.04 -11.20
CA ARG A 52 40.24 14.94 -10.33
C ARG A 52 38.88 15.32 -10.90
N ASP A 53 38.74 15.40 -12.22
CA ASP A 53 37.45 15.71 -12.86
C ASP A 53 36.52 14.50 -12.77
N LEU A 54 37.06 13.30 -12.98
CA LEU A 54 36.31 12.05 -12.84
C LEU A 54 35.94 11.77 -11.38
N GLN A 55 36.86 12.02 -10.44
CA GLN A 55 36.66 11.93 -9.00
C GLN A 55 35.52 12.84 -8.56
N SER A 56 35.56 14.13 -8.94
CA SER A 56 34.53 15.11 -8.62
C SER A 56 33.16 14.69 -9.17
N LYS A 57 33.09 14.25 -10.44
CA LYS A 57 31.85 13.76 -11.06
C LYS A 57 31.30 12.51 -10.37
N THR A 58 32.18 11.60 -9.96
CA THR A 58 31.80 10.34 -9.32
C THR A 58 31.29 10.59 -7.91
N LEU A 59 31.97 11.42 -7.13
CA LEU A 59 31.51 11.82 -5.79
C LEU A 59 30.15 12.52 -5.85
N LYS A 60 29.97 13.46 -6.78
CA LYS A 60 28.67 14.11 -7.01
C LYS A 60 27.56 13.11 -7.34
N ARG A 61 27.84 12.10 -8.17
CA ARG A 61 26.87 11.05 -8.50
C ARG A 61 26.52 10.18 -7.30
N ILE A 62 27.49 9.87 -6.43
CA ILE A 62 27.24 9.11 -5.20
C ILE A 62 26.40 9.93 -4.23
N ASP A 63 26.66 11.23 -4.10
CA ASP A 63 25.82 12.14 -3.30
C ASP A 63 24.38 12.18 -3.82
N MET A 64 24.18 12.17 -5.14
CA MET A 64 22.85 12.13 -5.76
C MET A 64 22.07 10.83 -5.50
N LEU A 65 22.73 9.70 -5.19
CA LEU A 65 22.03 8.45 -4.89
C LEU A 65 21.32 8.46 -3.54
N CYS A 66 21.74 9.33 -2.62
CA CYS A 66 21.18 9.43 -1.27
C CYS A 66 20.13 10.52 -1.12
N LEU A 67 19.98 11.39 -2.12
CA LEU A 67 18.93 12.40 -2.13
C LEU A 67 17.61 11.69 -2.42
N GLU A 68 16.67 11.77 -1.48
CA GLU A 68 15.28 11.40 -1.77
C GLU A 68 14.81 12.13 -3.03
N PRO A 69 13.94 11.50 -3.84
CA PRO A 69 13.52 12.02 -5.15
C PRO A 69 12.79 13.39 -5.10
N GLU A 70 12.59 13.96 -3.91
CA GLU A 70 12.07 15.30 -3.70
C GLU A 70 13.10 16.42 -3.88
N GLU A 71 14.41 16.16 -3.74
CA GLU A 71 15.45 17.20 -3.87
C GLU A 71 16.14 17.25 -5.25
N PHE A 72 15.65 16.50 -6.24
CA PHE A 72 16.09 16.63 -7.63
C PHE A 72 15.53 17.89 -8.32
N GLU A 73 15.53 19.03 -7.62
CA GLU A 73 15.20 20.33 -8.18
C GLU A 73 16.48 21.11 -8.56
N MET A 74 16.66 21.26 -9.87
CA MET A 74 17.13 22.47 -10.56
C MET A 74 18.59 22.92 -10.51
N SER A 75 19.52 22.38 -9.71
CA SER A 75 20.84 23.02 -9.58
C SER A 75 21.88 22.70 -10.68
N ASP A 76 21.91 21.49 -11.25
CA ASP A 76 23.03 21.04 -12.11
C ASP A 76 22.80 21.13 -13.64
N VAL A 77 21.60 21.49 -14.11
CA VAL A 77 21.33 21.65 -15.57
C VAL A 77 21.87 22.98 -16.13
N ARG A 78 22.25 23.93 -15.26
CA ARG A 78 22.73 25.25 -15.69
C ARG A 78 24.20 25.29 -16.16
N ASN A 79 25.02 24.28 -15.81
CA ASN A 79 26.47 24.32 -16.08
C ASN A 79 26.96 23.44 -17.25
N ARG A 80 26.05 22.80 -18.02
CA ARG A 80 26.43 22.03 -19.23
C ARG A 80 26.30 22.81 -20.55
N THR A 81 25.99 24.11 -20.50
CA THR A 81 25.73 24.96 -21.67
C THR A 81 26.96 25.45 -22.44
N VAL A 82 28.16 24.94 -22.17
CA VAL A 82 29.36 25.35 -22.92
C VAL A 82 29.96 24.17 -23.66
N GLY A 83 29.39 23.87 -24.82
CA GLY A 83 30.12 23.26 -25.93
C GLY A 83 29.71 21.84 -26.32
N ALA A 84 28.68 21.70 -27.16
CA ALA A 84 28.69 20.75 -28.28
C ALA A 84 27.47 20.99 -29.19
N ARG A 85 27.75 21.30 -30.47
CA ARG A 85 26.77 21.55 -31.54
C ARG A 85 26.09 20.25 -32.02
N GLY A 86 25.17 19.70 -31.22
CA GLY A 86 24.34 18.55 -31.59
C GLY A 86 22.87 18.66 -31.17
N SER A 87 22.40 19.86 -30.85
CA SER A 87 21.34 20.08 -29.86
C SER A 87 19.90 19.82 -30.32
N GLU A 88 19.52 19.95 -31.59
CA GLU A 88 18.07 19.94 -31.90
C GLU A 88 17.37 18.58 -31.74
N HIS A 89 18.01 17.47 -32.10
CA HIS A 89 17.40 16.14 -31.96
C HIS A 89 17.49 15.59 -30.53
N SER A 90 18.59 15.87 -29.83
CA SER A 90 18.77 15.50 -28.42
C SER A 90 17.76 16.24 -27.53
N ASP A 91 17.61 17.55 -27.74
CA ASP A 91 16.68 18.39 -26.96
C ASP A 91 15.21 18.05 -27.23
N ARG A 92 14.89 17.46 -28.40
CA ARG A 92 13.53 17.03 -28.74
C ARG A 92 13.19 15.70 -28.06
N MET A 93 14.11 14.74 -28.12
CA MET A 93 13.96 13.46 -27.45
C MET A 93 13.91 13.61 -25.92
N GLU A 94 14.72 14.50 -25.35
CA GLU A 94 14.71 14.83 -23.93
C GLU A 94 13.39 15.48 -23.49
N ARG A 95 12.85 16.41 -24.30
CA ARG A 95 11.53 17.00 -24.03
C ARG A 95 10.40 15.99 -24.10
N ASP A 96 10.46 15.04 -25.03
CA ASP A 96 9.44 14.01 -25.15
C ASP A 96 9.51 13.03 -23.98
N ILE A 97 10.70 12.57 -23.61
CA ILE A 97 10.90 11.72 -22.41
C ILE A 97 10.35 12.44 -21.18
N LEU A 98 10.73 13.70 -20.95
CA LEU A 98 10.28 14.47 -19.79
C LEU A 98 8.76 14.69 -19.79
N LYS A 99 8.15 14.88 -20.96
CA LYS A 99 6.70 14.99 -21.13
C LYS A 99 5.99 13.67 -20.83
N TYR A 100 6.51 12.54 -21.30
CA TYR A 100 5.92 11.23 -21.06
C TYR A 100 6.08 10.80 -19.60
N THR A 101 7.23 11.05 -18.97
CA THR A 101 7.44 10.79 -17.54
C THR A 101 6.50 11.62 -16.67
N LYS A 102 6.29 12.90 -16.98
CA LYS A 102 5.29 13.74 -16.27
C LYS A 102 3.87 13.19 -16.41
N ARG A 103 3.48 12.78 -17.62
CA ARG A 103 2.17 12.16 -17.86
C ARG A 103 2.01 10.83 -17.14
N LEU A 104 3.04 10.01 -17.11
CA LEU A 104 3.02 8.74 -16.40
C LEU A 104 2.88 8.95 -14.90
N ARG A 105 3.64 9.88 -14.31
CA ARG A 105 3.54 10.25 -12.90
C ARG A 105 2.14 10.74 -12.52
N GLY A 106 1.53 11.56 -13.39
CA GLY A 106 0.13 11.99 -13.22
C GLY A 106 -0.84 10.81 -13.18
N LYS A 107 -0.73 9.88 -14.14
CA LYS A 107 -1.58 8.67 -14.18
C LYS A 107 -1.37 7.74 -12.99
N VAL A 108 -0.14 7.58 -12.51
CA VAL A 108 0.16 6.77 -11.32
C VAL A 108 -0.47 7.41 -10.08
N LYS A 109 -0.42 8.74 -9.96
CA LYS A 109 -1.07 9.46 -8.86
C LYS A 109 -2.59 9.30 -8.90
N GLU A 110 -3.21 9.50 -10.06
CA GLU A 110 -4.66 9.29 -10.25
C GLU A 110 -5.06 7.85 -9.93
N PHE A 111 -4.25 6.87 -10.33
CA PHE A 111 -4.49 5.46 -10.01
C PHE A 111 -4.42 5.19 -8.50
N MET A 112 -3.40 5.70 -7.80
CA MET A 112 -3.31 5.58 -6.34
C MET A 112 -4.50 6.24 -5.63
N GLU A 113 -4.93 7.43 -6.06
CA GLU A 113 -6.10 8.10 -5.51
C GLU A 113 -7.39 7.29 -5.74
N SER A 114 -7.54 6.68 -6.92
CA SER A 114 -8.67 5.78 -7.21
C SER A 114 -8.66 4.53 -6.32
N VAL A 115 -7.49 3.93 -6.11
CA VAL A 115 -7.34 2.75 -5.25
C VAL A 115 -7.66 3.08 -3.79
N ASP A 116 -7.23 4.25 -3.30
CA ASP A 116 -7.56 4.71 -1.94
C ASP A 116 -9.07 4.93 -1.79
N MET A 117 -9.73 5.53 -2.79
CA MET A 117 -11.19 5.65 -2.80
C MET A 117 -11.89 4.29 -2.79
N ASP A 118 -11.47 3.35 -3.63
CA ASP A 118 -12.03 2.01 -3.69
C ASP A 118 -11.87 1.27 -2.34
N SER A 119 -10.72 1.45 -1.67
CA SER A 119 -10.47 0.91 -0.33
C SER A 119 -11.46 1.45 0.70
N ARG A 120 -11.73 2.76 0.69
CA ARG A 120 -12.72 3.37 1.60
C ARG A 120 -14.14 2.89 1.33
N VAL A 121 -14.51 2.72 0.06
CA VAL A 121 -15.82 2.17 -0.32
C VAL A 121 -15.95 0.73 0.18
N LEU A 122 -14.90 -0.10 0.04
CA LEU A 122 -14.89 -1.46 0.57
C LEU A 122 -15.02 -1.48 2.09
N GLU A 123 -14.39 -0.55 2.80
CA GLU A 123 -14.52 -0.41 4.25
C GLU A 123 -15.96 -0.04 4.65
N GLU A 124 -16.60 0.92 3.97
CA GLU A 124 -18.00 1.26 4.19
C GLU A 124 -18.96 0.10 3.89
N VAL A 125 -18.73 -0.63 2.80
CA VAL A 125 -19.53 -1.80 2.44
C VAL A 125 -19.37 -2.89 3.50
N THR A 126 -18.15 -3.10 3.98
CA THR A 126 -17.87 -4.07 5.04
C THR A 126 -18.55 -3.67 6.35
N ASP A 127 -18.50 -2.40 6.74
CA ASP A 127 -19.18 -1.90 7.94
C ASP A 127 -20.71 -2.03 7.82
N LYS A 128 -21.30 -1.65 6.68
CA LYS A 128 -22.74 -1.84 6.42
C LYS A 128 -23.14 -3.31 6.43
N MET A 129 -22.33 -4.18 5.83
CA MET A 129 -22.58 -5.61 5.83
C MET A 129 -22.50 -6.17 7.25
N SER A 130 -21.52 -5.74 8.05
CA SER A 130 -21.40 -6.15 9.46
C SER A 130 -22.60 -5.71 10.30
N LYS A 131 -23.06 -4.46 10.13
CA LYS A 131 -24.27 -3.93 10.78
C LYS A 131 -25.52 -4.68 10.36
N ASN A 132 -25.66 -4.99 9.08
CA ASN A 132 -26.79 -5.78 8.58
C ASN A 132 -26.76 -7.21 9.12
N LEU A 133 -25.57 -7.83 9.24
CA LEU A 133 -25.40 -9.17 9.80
C LEU A 133 -25.74 -9.18 11.30
N ALA A 134 -25.25 -8.20 12.06
CA ALA A 134 -25.56 -8.02 13.47
C ALA A 134 -27.05 -7.78 13.71
N GLY A 135 -27.65 -6.88 12.90
CA GLY A 135 -29.08 -6.59 12.89
C GLY A 135 -29.90 -7.84 12.59
N THR A 136 -29.58 -8.56 11.52
CA THR A 136 -30.27 -9.80 11.15
C THR A 136 -30.15 -10.86 12.26
N SER A 137 -28.97 -11.00 12.88
CA SER A 137 -28.78 -11.92 14.01
C SER A 137 -29.66 -11.56 15.21
N SER A 138 -29.83 -10.26 15.48
CA SER A 138 -30.65 -9.76 16.58
C SER A 138 -32.14 -10.00 16.31
N THR A 139 -32.59 -9.80 15.08
CA THR A 139 -33.96 -10.09 14.64
C THR A 139 -34.25 -11.60 14.64
N LEU A 140 -33.27 -12.44 14.29
CA LEU A 140 -33.39 -13.89 14.34
C LEU A 140 -33.45 -14.40 15.80
N LYS A 141 -32.71 -13.76 16.71
CA LYS A 141 -32.80 -14.04 18.15
C LYS A 141 -34.14 -13.61 18.72
N SER A 142 -34.66 -12.43 18.37
CA SER A 142 -35.99 -11.99 18.83
C SER A 142 -37.10 -12.91 18.30
N LEU A 143 -37.05 -13.31 17.03
CA LEU A 143 -37.96 -14.30 16.44
C LEU A 143 -37.86 -15.69 17.10
N LYS A 144 -36.67 -16.11 17.56
CA LYS A 144 -36.50 -17.36 18.31
C LYS A 144 -37.09 -17.28 19.72
N ILE A 145 -37.10 -16.10 20.33
CA ILE A 145 -37.70 -15.85 21.66
C ILE A 145 -39.23 -15.70 21.55
N GLU A 146 -39.73 -15.12 20.46
CA GLU A 146 -41.17 -15.03 20.13
C GLU A 146 -41.72 -16.28 19.43
N GLY A 147 -40.85 -17.24 19.10
CA GLY A 147 -41.20 -18.53 18.50
C GLY A 147 -42.06 -19.38 19.44
N CYS A 148 -43.37 -19.30 19.24
CA CYS A 148 -44.39 -20.25 19.66
C CYS A 148 -44.44 -20.60 21.16
N ARG A 149 -44.68 -19.60 22.03
CA ARG A 149 -45.40 -19.84 23.29
C ARG A 149 -46.91 -19.94 23.04
N ILE A 150 -47.34 -20.85 22.16
CA ILE A 150 -48.71 -21.33 22.25
C ILE A 150 -48.68 -22.35 23.39
N PRO A 151 -49.36 -22.13 24.52
CA PRO A 151 -49.36 -23.08 25.61
C PRO A 151 -50.17 -24.29 25.16
N ILE A 152 -49.49 -25.23 24.48
CA ILE A 152 -50.06 -26.50 24.02
C ILE A 152 -50.75 -27.21 25.19
N LEU A 153 -50.17 -27.09 26.40
CA LEU A 153 -50.75 -27.57 27.64
C LEU A 153 -52.14 -26.97 27.92
N GLY A 154 -52.33 -25.66 27.70
CA GLY A 154 -53.59 -24.95 27.91
C GLY A 154 -54.69 -25.42 26.94
N LEU A 155 -54.30 -25.62 25.68
CA LEU A 155 -55.19 -26.14 24.64
C LEU A 155 -55.61 -27.59 24.95
N LEU A 156 -54.66 -28.42 25.40
CA LEU A 156 -54.90 -29.80 25.81
C LEU A 156 -55.83 -29.87 27.04
N THR A 157 -55.58 -29.03 28.06
CA THR A 157 -56.45 -28.95 29.24
C THR A 157 -57.87 -28.51 28.89
N SER A 158 -58.04 -27.57 27.96
CA SER A 158 -59.35 -27.11 27.49
C SER A 158 -60.14 -28.25 26.84
N VAL A 159 -59.50 -29.03 25.96
CA VAL A 159 -60.16 -30.15 25.29
C VAL A 159 -60.56 -31.22 26.31
N THR A 160 -59.68 -31.59 27.24
CA THR A 160 -60.03 -32.56 28.29
C THR A 160 -61.15 -32.06 29.20
N ALA A 161 -61.21 -30.76 29.53
CA ALA A 161 -62.28 -30.20 30.34
C ALA A 161 -63.64 -30.32 29.64
N VAL A 162 -63.70 -30.04 28.33
CA VAL A 162 -64.92 -30.22 27.53
C VAL A 162 -65.37 -31.69 27.54
N PHE A 163 -64.45 -32.64 27.38
CA PHE A 163 -64.78 -34.07 27.47
C PHE A 163 -65.31 -34.47 28.85
N VAL A 164 -64.71 -33.97 29.93
CA VAL A 164 -65.16 -34.27 31.30
C VAL A 164 -66.56 -33.70 31.56
N VAL A 165 -66.83 -32.46 31.15
CA VAL A 165 -68.16 -31.85 31.28
C VAL A 165 -69.20 -32.62 30.47
N MET A 166 -68.89 -32.93 29.20
CA MET A 166 -69.80 -33.67 28.34
C MET A 166 -70.10 -35.08 28.88
N TYR A 167 -69.08 -35.77 29.40
CA TYR A 167 -69.26 -37.06 30.07
C TYR A 167 -70.18 -36.96 31.30
N PHE A 168 -70.00 -35.92 32.11
CA PHE A 168 -70.86 -35.66 33.27
C PHE A 168 -72.31 -35.42 32.85
N VAL A 169 -72.54 -34.62 31.81
CA VAL A 169 -73.89 -34.38 31.28
C VAL A 169 -74.53 -35.68 30.79
N ILE A 170 -73.83 -36.51 30.02
CA ILE A 170 -74.39 -37.78 29.52
C ILE A 170 -74.70 -38.77 30.65
N ARG A 171 -73.89 -38.79 31.71
CA ARG A 171 -73.99 -39.81 32.75
C ARG A 171 -74.95 -39.44 33.88
N PHE A 172 -75.13 -38.16 34.17
CA PHE A 172 -75.86 -37.68 35.35
C PHE A 172 -77.07 -36.79 35.04
N LEU A 173 -77.28 -36.43 33.79
CA LEU A 173 -78.43 -35.66 33.31
C LEU A 173 -79.28 -36.52 32.37
#